data_AF-A0AAP3Q0T3-F1
#
_entry.id   AF-A0AAP3Q0T3-F1
#
_cell.length_a   1.000
_cell.length_b   1.000
_cell.length_c   1.000
_cell.angle_alpha   90.00
_cell.angle_beta   90.00
_cell.angle_gamma   90.00
#
_symmetry.space_group_name_H-M   'P 1'
#
loop_
_entity.id
_entity.type
_entity.pdbx_description
1 polymer ?
#
loop_
_entity_poly.entity_id
_entity_poly.type
_entity_poly.pdbx_seq_one_letter_code
_entity_poly.pdbx_strand_id
1 'polypeptide(L)' 'MPAIKSSAYLRNNYNEISTFCHNYPEPVFITKNGKGDLAVMSIEAYEELTSRFELYSQIKEGMD' A
#
# COMPACT_ATOMS: atom_id res chain seq x y z
N MET A 1 1.33 -10.54 8.55
CA MET A 1 1.41 -9.17 9.15
C MET A 1 2.13 -8.30 8.15
N PRO A 2 1.61 -7.10 7.82
CA PRO A 2 2.24 -6.21 6.85
C PRO A 2 3.63 -5.81 7.35
N ALA A 3 4.59 -5.72 6.41
CA ALA A 3 5.96 -5.35 6.74
C ALA A 3 5.99 -3.89 7.24
N ILE A 4 6.62 -3.65 8.39
CA ILE A 4 6.79 -2.31 8.96
C ILE A 4 8.25 -1.91 8.88
N LYS A 5 8.56 -0.76 8.26
CA LYS A 5 9.91 -0.23 8.09
C LYS A 5 9.98 1.23 8.52
N SER A 6 11.18 1.74 8.82
CA SER A 6 11.35 3.18 9.09
C SER A 6 11.51 3.96 7.78
N SER A 7 11.24 5.27 7.82
CA SER A 7 11.49 6.17 6.69
C SER A 7 12.97 6.17 6.26
N ALA A 8 13.89 6.01 7.21
CA ALA A 8 15.32 5.87 6.92
C ALA A 8 15.62 4.56 6.17
N TYR A 9 14.99 3.45 6.54
CA TYR A 9 15.13 2.19 5.81
C TYR A 9 14.57 2.27 4.40
N LEU A 10 13.40 2.93 4.22
CA LEU A 10 12.84 3.19 2.90
C LEU A 10 13.81 3.95 2.00
N ARG A 11 14.37 5.06 2.51
CA ARG A 11 15.33 5.87 1.75
C ARG A 11 16.58 5.08 1.34
N ASN A 12 17.06 4.21 2.22
CA ASN A 12 18.31 3.48 2.00
C ASN A 12 18.12 2.21 1.13
N ASN A 13 16.93 1.61 1.14
CA ASN A 13 16.63 0.33 0.49
C ASN A 13 15.45 0.44 -0.48
N TYR A 14 15.33 1.58 -1.16
CA TYR A 14 14.19 1.89 -2.02
C TYR A 14 13.95 0.82 -3.08
N ASN A 15 15.01 0.36 -3.77
CA ASN A 15 14.87 -0.63 -4.84
C ASN A 15 14.35 -1.98 -4.32
N GLU A 16 14.84 -2.44 -3.17
CA GLU A 16 14.35 -3.68 -2.53
C GLU A 16 12.86 -3.56 -2.18
N ILE A 17 12.46 -2.43 -1.58
CA ILE A 17 11.06 -2.18 -1.23
C ILE A 17 10.20 -2.06 -2.48
N SER A 18 10.67 -1.35 -3.51
CA SER A 18 9.98 -1.25 -4.79
C SER A 18 9.76 -2.63 -5.41
N THR A 19 10.80 -3.48 -5.48
CA THR A 19 10.67 -4.86 -5.95
C THR A 19 9.70 -5.67 -5.10
N PHE A 20 9.76 -5.55 -3.77
CA PHE A 20 8.81 -6.21 -2.89
C PHE A 20 7.36 -5.80 -3.20
N CYS A 21 7.09 -4.50 -3.31
CA CYS A 21 5.75 -3.97 -3.60
C CYS A 21 5.19 -4.40 -4.96
N HIS A 22 6.03 -4.64 -5.96
CA HIS A 22 5.58 -5.17 -7.26
C HIS A 22 5.36 -6.70 -7.22
N ASN A 23 6.13 -7.43 -6.42
CA ASN A 23 6.03 -8.89 -6.33
C ASN A 23 4.89 -9.35 -5.41
N TYR A 24 4.58 -8.56 -4.40
CA TYR A 24 3.56 -8.84 -3.40
C TYR A 24 2.58 -7.67 -3.38
N PRO A 25 1.30 -7.88 -3.74
CA PRO A 25 0.27 -6.84 -3.77
C PRO A 25 -0.20 -6.50 -2.34
N GLU A 26 0.74 -6.20 -1.45
CA GLU A 26 0.55 -5.86 -0.05
C GLU A 26 1.35 -4.60 0.30
N PRO A 27 0.82 -3.72 1.16
CA PRO A 27 1.54 -2.52 1.55
C PRO A 27 2.70 -2.82 2.50
N VAL A 28 3.79 -2.06 2.33
CA VAL A 28 4.80 -1.85 3.37
C VAL A 28 4.44 -0.59 4.15
N PHE A 29 4.21 -0.73 5.45
CA PHE A 29 3.94 0.41 6.32
C PHE A 29 5.24 1.06 6.78
N ILE A 30 5.28 2.38 6.69
CA ILE A 30 6.44 3.18 7.01
C ILE A 30 6.17 4.00 8.26
N THR A 31 7.16 4.00 9.13
CA THR A 31 7.16 4.77 10.37
C THR A 31 8.12 5.94 10.29
N LYS A 32 7.72 7.05 10.91
CA LYS A 32 8.56 8.23 11.14
C LYS A 32 8.57 8.51 12.64
N ASN A 33 9.76 8.49 13.24
CA ASN A 33 9.95 8.65 14.69
C ASN A 33 9.10 7.67 15.52
N GLY A 34 9.01 6.41 15.08
CA GLY A 34 8.27 5.34 15.77
C GLY A 34 6.74 5.40 15.62
N LYS A 35 6.20 6.36 14.86
CA LYS A 35 4.77 6.47 14.57
C LYS A 35 4.49 6.10 13.12
N GLY A 36 3.35 5.46 12.86
CA GLY A 36 2.89 5.20 11.49
C GLY A 36 2.74 6.51 10.72
N ASP A 37 3.20 6.52 9.46
CA ASP A 37 3.29 7.73 8.62
C ASP A 37 2.65 7.49 7.26
N LEU A 38 3.10 6.44 6.53
CA LEU A 38 2.64 6.16 5.16
C LEU A 38 2.59 4.65 4.86
N ALA A 39 1.85 4.28 3.81
CA ALA A 39 1.85 2.95 3.22
C ALA A 39 2.44 3.02 1.81
N VAL A 40 3.39 2.15 1.49
CA VAL A 40 3.99 2.03 0.16
C VAL A 40 3.50 0.75 -0.50
N MET A 41 3.03 0.85 -1.74
CA MET A 41 2.59 -0.26 -2.59
C MET A 41 2.96 0.05 -4.04
N SER A 42 2.89 -0.94 -4.94
CA SER A 42 3.02 -0.64 -6.37
C SER A 42 1.79 0.13 -6.86
N ILE A 43 1.92 0.78 -8.01
CA ILE A 43 0.81 1.52 -8.62
C ILE A 43 -0.31 0.54 -8.96
N GLU A 44 0.01 -0.63 -9.51
CA GLU A 44 -0.96 -1.65 -9.89
C GLU A 44 -1.77 -2.16 -8.68
N ALA A 45 -1.10 -2.42 -7.56
CA ALA A 45 -1.76 -2.85 -6.33
C ALA A 45 -2.67 -1.76 -5.74
N TYR A 46 -2.27 -0.49 -5.87
CA TYR A 46 -3.11 0.64 -5.46
C TYR A 46 -4.35 0.76 -6.35
N GLU A 47 -4.19 0.71 -7.67
CA GLU A 47 -5.29 0.81 -8.63
C GLU A 47 -6.29 -0.33 -8.49
N GLU A 48 -5.83 -1.57 -8.27
CA GLU A 48 -6.70 -2.71 -8.01
C GLU A 48 -7.52 -2.51 -6.72
N LEU A 49 -6.86 -2.03 -5.66
CA LEU A 49 -7.50 -1.74 -4.38
C LEU A 49 -8.59 -0.69 -4.54
N THR A 50 -8.29 0.44 -5.20
CA THR A 50 -9.26 1.53 -5.40
C THR A 50 -10.40 1.12 -6.33
N SER A 51 -10.09 0.41 -7.42
CA SER A 51 -11.11 -0.08 -8.36
C SER A 51 -12.12 -1.01 -7.69
N ARG A 52 -11.65 -1.88 -6.78
CA ARG A 52 -12.54 -2.75 -5.99
C ARG A 52 -13.45 -1.95 -5.06
N PHE A 53 -12.94 -0.89 -4.42
CA PHE A 53 -13.77 -0.02 -3.59
C PHE A 53 -14.82 0.73 -4.41
N GLU A 54 -14.44 1.26 -5.57
CA GLU A 54 -15.38 1.93 -6.49
C GLU A 54 -16.50 0.98 -6.95
N LEU A 55 -16.13 -0.24 -7.37
CA LEU A 55 -17.11 -1.26 -7.75
C LEU A 55 -18.09 -1.56 -6.62
N TYR A 56 -17.61 -1.74 -5.39
CA TYR A 56 -18.48 -2.00 -4.24
C TYR A 56 -19.37 -0.81 -3.89
N SER A 57 -18.90 0.43 -4.08
CA SER A 57 -19.74 1.62 -3.92
C SER A 57 -20.90 1.61 -4.92
N GLN A 58 -20.60 1.38 -6.20
CA GLN A 58 -21.61 1.34 -7.26
C GLN A 58 -22.64 0.22 -7.06
N ILE A 59 -22.20 -0.96 -6.65
CA ILE A 59 -23.11 -2.07 -6.31
C ILE A 59 -24.03 -1.67 -5.16
N LYS A 60 -23.49 -1.07 -4.11
CA LYS A 60 -24.27 -0.63 -2.96
C LYS A 60 -25.31 0.43 -3.34
N GLU A 61 -24.91 1.44 -4.12
CA GLU A 61 -25.82 2.48 -4.61
C GLU A 61 -26.97 1.94 -5.44
N GLY A 62 -26.75 0.86 -6.21
CA GLY A 62 -27.82 0.20 -6.97
C GLY A 62 -28.70 -0.75 -6.15
N MET A 63 -28.31 -1.07 -4.90
CA MET A 63 -29.10 -1.89 -3.97
C MET A 63 -29.99 -1.05 -3.05
N ASP A 64 -29.66 0.23 -2.86
CA ASP A 64 -30.47 1.23 -2.13
C ASP A 64 -31.57 1.82 -3.04
#